data_AF-A0A7C7Z1X5-F1
#
_entry.id   AF-A0A7C7Z1X5-F1
#
_cell.length_a   1.000
_cell.length_b   1.000
_cell.length_c   1.000
_cell.angle_alpha   90.00
_cell.angle_beta   90.00
_cell.angle_gamma   90.00
#
_symmetry.space_group_name_H-M   'P 1'
#
loop_
_entity.id
_entity.type
_entity.pdbx_description
1 polymer ?
#
loop_
_entity_poly.entity_id
_entity_poly.type
_entity_poly.pdbx_seq_one_letter_code
_entity_poly.pdbx_strand_id
1 'polypeptide(L)' 'MVAKKSDACSATLTFSQTVDVNSMAAALATEDVDIEIHSSSLAVQVSADNISDLRARLNTTLRSIQAASESLIEVNRSR' A
#
# COMPACT_ATOMS: atom_id res chain seq x y z
N MET A 1 10.46 24.00 25.98
CA MET A 1 9.86 23.44 24.75
C MET A 1 9.83 21.93 24.90
N VAL A 2 8.65 21.34 25.08
CA VAL A 2 8.50 19.87 25.09
C VAL A 2 8.46 19.44 23.63
N ALA A 3 9.52 18.80 23.16
CA ALA A 3 9.49 18.11 21.88
C ALA A 3 8.39 17.05 21.99
N LYS A 4 7.29 17.21 21.25
CA LYS A 4 6.28 16.16 21.13
C LYS A 4 6.99 14.96 20.51
N LYS A 5 7.27 13.95 21.33
CA LYS A 5 7.72 12.63 20.92
C LYS A 5 6.71 12.18 19.86
N SER A 6 7.11 12.17 18.58
CA SER A 6 6.25 11.54 17.57
C SER A 6 6.32 10.06 17.87
N ASP A 7 5.21 9.54 18.39
CA ASP A 7 5.06 8.11 18.57
C ASP A 7 5.02 7.46 17.18
N ALA A 8 5.61 6.27 17.05
CA ALA A 8 5.56 5.49 15.82
C ALA A 8 4.09 5.34 15.39
N CYS A 9 3.82 5.64 14.13
CA CYS A 9 2.49 5.63 13.55
C CYS A 9 2.43 4.62 12.42
N SER A 10 1.30 3.92 12.28
CA SER A 10 1.08 3.00 11.18
C SER A 10 -0.32 3.17 10.59
N ALA A 11 -0.47 2.85 9.31
CA ALA A 11 -1.74 2.77 8.63
C ALA A 11 -1.83 1.45 7.87
N THR A 12 -3.02 0.87 7.81
CA THR A 12 -3.30 -0.36 7.08
C THR A 12 -4.37 -0.11 6.03
N LEU A 13 -4.07 -0.46 4.79
CA LEU A 13 -4.98 -0.43 3.66
C LEU A 13 -5.43 -1.85 3.35
N THR A 14 -6.72 -2.11 3.28
CA THR A 14 -7.26 -3.44 2.96
C THR A 14 -8.05 -3.38 1.66
N PHE A 15 -7.71 -4.25 0.72
CA PHE A 15 -8.35 -4.40 -0.58
C PHE A 15 -9.05 -5.76 -0.64
N SER A 16 -10.35 -5.77 -0.97
CA SER A 16 -11.14 -6.99 -1.09
C SER A 16 -11.38 -7.40 -2.55
N GLN A 17 -11.06 -8.67 -2.84
CA GLN A 17 -11.44 -9.59 -3.93
C GLN A 17 -11.97 -9.07 -5.28
N THR A 18 -11.45 -7.96 -5.80
CA THR A 18 -11.75 -7.48 -7.17
C THR A 18 -10.53 -7.42 -8.09
N VAL A 19 -9.32 -7.64 -7.56
CA VAL A 19 -8.05 -7.56 -8.29
C VAL A 19 -7.22 -8.80 -7.98
N ASP A 20 -6.44 -9.27 -8.95
CA ASP A 20 -5.41 -10.30 -8.74
C ASP A 20 -4.42 -9.83 -7.66
N VAL A 21 -4.69 -10.26 -6.42
CA VAL A 21 -3.95 -9.83 -5.22
C VAL A 21 -2.47 -10.19 -5.29
N ASN A 22 -2.12 -11.26 -6.02
CA ASN A 22 -0.73 -11.68 -6.18
C ASN A 22 0.02 -10.73 -7.11
N SER A 23 -0.60 -10.35 -8.23
CA SER A 23 -0.02 -9.39 -9.16
C SER A 23 0.08 -7.99 -8.55
N MET A 24 -0.91 -7.58 -7.75
CA MET A 24 -0.84 -6.33 -6.97
C MET A 24 0.26 -6.38 -5.91
N ALA A 25 0.38 -7.47 -5.16
CA ALA A 25 1.45 -7.64 -4.16
C ALA A 25 2.84 -7.58 -4.80
N ALA A 26 3.02 -8.21 -5.97
CA ALA A 26 4.28 -8.16 -6.71
C ALA A 26 4.63 -6.73 -7.16
N ALA A 27 3.65 -5.95 -7.60
CA ALA A 27 3.87 -4.55 -7.99
C ALA A 27 4.23 -3.64 -6.79
N LEU A 28 3.80 -4.01 -5.59
CA LEU A 28 4.10 -3.28 -4.35
C LEU A 28 5.35 -3.79 -3.63
N ALA A 29 5.96 -4.89 -4.07
CA ALA A 29 7.16 -5.44 -3.45
C ALA A 29 8.38 -4.52 -3.52
N THR A 30 8.34 -3.49 -4.38
CA THR A 30 9.38 -2.45 -4.47
C THR A 30 9.17 -1.30 -3.50
N GLU A 31 7.99 -1.21 -2.87
CA GLU A 31 7.68 -0.21 -1.86
C GLU A 31 8.14 -0.73 -0.49
N ASP A 32 8.63 0.17 0.37
CA ASP A 32 8.95 -0.14 1.77
C ASP A 32 7.66 -0.24 2.59
N VAL A 33 6.90 -1.31 2.36
CA VAL A 33 5.60 -1.58 2.98
C VAL A 33 5.48 -3.06 3.33
N ASP A 34 4.79 -3.35 4.42
CA ASP A 34 4.47 -4.72 4.81
C ASP A 34 3.21 -5.18 4.08
N ILE A 35 3.25 -6.35 3.46
CA ILE A 35 2.14 -6.89 2.67
C ILE A 35 1.71 -8.23 3.25
N GLU A 36 0.42 -8.35 3.58
CA GLU A 36 -0.20 -9.59 4.02
C GLU A 36 -1.32 -9.98 3.05
N ILE A 37 -1.20 -11.16 2.46
CA ILE A 37 -2.21 -11.72 1.55
C ILE A 37 -3.07 -12.68 2.34
N HIS A 38 -4.35 -12.35 2.48
CA HIS A 38 -5.38 -13.27 2.92
C HIS A 38 -6.09 -13.85 1.68
N SER A 39 -6.71 -15.02 1.81
CA SER A 39 -7.31 -15.78 0.70
C SER A 39 -8.17 -14.97 -0.28
N SER A 40 -8.75 -13.85 0.16
CA SER A 40 -9.60 -12.95 -0.63
C SER A 40 -9.19 -11.49 -0.58
N SER A 41 -8.12 -11.15 0.11
CA SER A 41 -7.86 -9.76 0.51
C SER A 41 -6.37 -9.47 0.57
N LEU A 42 -5.99 -8.25 0.21
CA LEU A 42 -4.63 -7.75 0.36
C LEU A 42 -4.63 -6.69 1.47
N ALA A 43 -3.82 -6.89 2.50
CA ALA A 43 -3.54 -5.87 3.50
C ALA A 43 -2.15 -5.30 3.24
N VAL A 44 -2.05 -3.97 3.17
CA VAL A 44 -0.78 -3.22 3.01
C VAL A 44 -0.62 -2.34 4.23
N GLN A 45 0.41 -2.58 5.01
CA GLN A 45 0.74 -1.80 6.20
C GLN A 45 1.92 -0.87 5.91
N VAL A 46 1.71 0.41 6.22
CA VAL A 46 2.70 1.48 6.10
C VAL A 46 3.00 1.99 7.50
N SER A 47 4.26 1.92 7.90
CA SER A 47 4.73 2.38 9.22
C SER A 47 5.65 3.59 9.06
N ALA A 48 5.69 4.49 10.04
CA ALA A 48 6.54 5.68 10.01
C ALA A 48 6.79 6.23 11.43
N ASP A 49 7.86 7.01 11.58
CA ASP A 49 8.25 7.57 12.87
C ASP A 49 7.42 8.80 13.28
N ASN A 50 6.70 9.40 12.33
CA ASN A 50 5.82 10.54 12.58
C ASN A 50 4.71 10.64 11.53
N ILE A 51 3.67 11.43 11.82
CA ILE A 51 2.49 11.57 10.96
C ILE A 51 2.81 12.21 9.59
N SER A 52 3.76 13.15 9.53
CA SER A 52 4.13 13.79 8.26
C SER A 52 4.81 12.81 7.32
N ASP A 53 5.70 11.97 7.86
CA ASP A 53 6.35 10.88 7.15
C ASP A 53 5.35 9.79 6.75
N LEU A 54 4.46 9.38 7.68
CA LEU A 54 3.37 8.44 7.37
C LEU A 54 2.56 8.95 6.17
N ARG A 55 2.17 10.22 6.18
CA ARG A 55 1.41 10.83 5.08
C ARG A 55 2.20 10.82 3.77
N ALA A 56 3.51 11.08 3.81
CA ALA A 56 4.35 11.04 2.61
C ALA A 56 4.42 9.62 2.03
N ARG A 57 4.77 8.63 2.85
CA ARG A 57 4.86 7.22 2.48
C ARG A 57 3.53 6.70 1.94
N LEU A 58 2.44 6.95 2.66
CA LEU A 58 1.10 6.49 2.30
C LEU A 58 0.64 7.09 0.96
N ASN A 59 0.96 8.36 0.68
CA ASN A 59 0.69 8.95 -0.63
C ASN A 59 1.52 8.32 -1.76
N THR A 60 2.77 7.95 -1.50
CA THR A 60 3.60 7.22 -2.49
C THR A 60 3.00 5.84 -2.74
N THR A 61 2.73 5.07 -1.69
CA THR A 61 2.11 3.74 -1.77
C THR A 61 0.78 3.78 -2.54
N LEU A 62 -0.10 4.75 -2.27
CA LEU A 62 -1.37 4.90 -3.01
C LEU A 62 -1.17 5.17 -4.50
N ARG A 63 -0.16 5.97 -4.89
CA ARG A 63 0.15 6.20 -6.31
C ARG A 63 0.66 4.93 -6.98
N SER A 64 1.51 4.16 -6.30
CA SER A 64 2.00 2.88 -6.81
C SER A 64 0.87 1.86 -6.94
N ILE A 65 -0.05 1.79 -5.96
CA ILE A 65 -1.26 0.96 -6.03
C ILE A 65 -2.14 1.37 -7.22
N GLN A 66 -2.33 2.67 -7.44
CA GLN A 66 -3.11 3.16 -8.57
C GLN A 66 -2.48 2.74 -9.90
N ALA A 67 -1.17 2.96 -10.09
CA ALA A 67 -0.47 2.59 -11.32
C ALA A 67 -0.49 1.07 -11.57
N ALA A 68 -0.32 0.27 -10.52
CA ALA A 68 -0.44 -1.18 -10.59
C ALA A 68 -1.87 -1.61 -10.98
N SER A 69 -2.89 -1.02 -10.37
CA SER A 69 -4.29 -1.28 -10.68
C SER A 69 -4.62 -0.97 -12.14
N GLU A 70 -4.20 0.20 -12.64
CA GLU A 70 -4.41 0.60 -14.04
C GLU A 70 -3.74 -0.37 -15.01
N SER A 71 -2.50 -0.78 -14.72
CA SER A 71 -1.77 -1.77 -15.52
C SER A 71 -2.49 -3.13 -15.57
N LEU A 72 -3.00 -3.60 -14.42
CA LEU A 72 -3.74 -4.87 -14.35
C LEU A 72 -5.08 -4.80 -15.10
N ILE A 73 -5.78 -3.67 -15.02
CA ILE A 73 -7.02 -3.44 -15.78
C ILE A 73 -6.73 -3.42 -17.28
N GLU A 74 -5.65 -2.75 -17.71
CA GLU A 74 -5.27 -2.66 -19.13
C GLU A 74 -4.87 -4.03 -19.70
N VAL A 75 -4.07 -4.82 -18.97
CA VAL A 75 -3.72 -6.18 -19.36
C VAL A 75 -4.97 -7.07 -19.48
N ASN A 76 -5.91 -6.95 -18.55
CA ASN A 76 -7.16 -7.72 -18.59
C ASN A 76 -8.09 -7.29 -19.75
N ARG A 77 -8.09 -6.00 -20.13
CA ARG A 77 -8.85 -5.48 -21.28
C ARG A 77 -8.25 -5.90 -22.63
N SER A 78 -6.94 -6.15 -22.67
CA SER A 78 -6.18 -6.49 -23.88
C SER A 78 -6.25 -7.99 -24.26
N ARG A 79 -6.94 -8.80 -23.45
CA ARG A 79 -7.19 -10.23 -23.67
C ARG A 79 -8.57 -10.46 -24.25
#